data_AF-A0A7J9CXV9-F1
#
_entry.id   AF-A0A7J9CXV9-F1
#
_cell.length_a   1.000
_cell.length_b   1.000
_cell.length_c   1.000
_cell.angle_alpha   90.00
_cell.angle_beta   90.00
_cell.angle_gamma   90.00
#
_symmetry.space_group_name_H-M   'P 1'
#
loop_
_entity.id
_entity.type
_entity.pdbx_description
1 polymer ?
#
loop_
_entity_poly.entity_id
_entity_poly.type
_entity_poly.pdbx_seq_one_letter_code
_entity_poly.pdbx_strand_id
1 'polypeptide(L)'
;MSEDDVQKLPCYDYSAKEKENSTCFQVLDCAICLEDFKMGEKCRLLPLCKHSFHAECVDSWLLRNPICPVCRTGAGSGESESDLASLSSESMKKATNVWVFIFIIIVNVAFSQKTNCTLDFEFKGASNSSNENGDWGGFLNQNHCGTTFNGYLKALGVRANQTGFIFLDSSEQTRCLNSMKRFGCGMEKLTSGGEGCSDYSTADVEQKLGNELRSLSENCRFASCGSCVRSWESINGGSNLEESMICRFAVLVSLTSLKVEDEENVQRIYECLSNNTPVYG
;
A
#
# COMPACT_ATOMS: atom_id res chain seq x y z
N MET A 1 22.76 5.98 20.70
CA MET A 1 22.06 5.93 22.01
C MET A 1 22.99 5.28 23.02
N SER A 2 22.82 5.52 24.33
CA SER A 2 23.60 4.80 25.33
C SER A 2 23.14 3.34 25.43
N GLU A 3 23.99 2.44 25.96
CA GLU A 3 23.62 1.03 26.20
C GLU A 3 22.40 0.92 27.13
N ASP A 4 22.34 1.76 28.17
CA ASP A 4 21.23 1.82 29.13
C ASP A 4 19.90 2.20 28.45
N ASP A 5 19.93 3.12 27.48
CA ASP A 5 18.72 3.55 26.77
C ASP A 5 18.22 2.47 25.81
N VAL A 6 19.13 1.74 25.17
CA VAL A 6 18.79 0.61 24.29
C VAL A 6 18.15 -0.50 25.11
N GLN A 7 18.69 -0.81 26.31
CA GLN A 7 18.14 -1.86 27.17
C GLN A 7 16.71 -1.57 27.66
N LYS A 8 16.35 -0.30 27.82
CA LYS A 8 14.98 0.12 28.20
C LYS A 8 13.94 -0.07 27.10
N LEU A 9 14.35 -0.29 25.85
CA LEU A 9 13.41 -0.52 24.75
C LEU A 9 12.63 -1.82 24.95
N PRO A 10 11.37 -1.91 24.51
CA PRO A 10 10.58 -3.13 24.66
C PRO A 10 11.26 -4.35 24.02
N CYS A 11 11.40 -5.43 24.80
CA CYS A 11 11.85 -6.73 24.31
C CYS A 11 10.81 -7.81 24.60
N TYR A 12 10.77 -8.83 23.76
CA TYR A 12 9.90 -9.99 23.92
C TYR A 12 10.59 -11.25 23.38
N ASP A 13 10.20 -12.41 23.89
CA ASP A 13 10.63 -13.69 23.33
C ASP A 13 9.69 -14.06 22.18
N TYR A 14 10.27 -14.38 21.02
CA TYR A 14 9.50 -14.75 19.85
C TYR A 14 8.81 -16.10 20.09
N SER A 15 7.48 -16.12 19.92
CA SER A 15 6.70 -17.36 19.95
C SER A 15 6.20 -17.66 18.54
N ALA A 16 6.63 -18.80 17.99
CA ALA A 16 6.07 -19.32 16.76
C ALA A 16 4.65 -19.79 17.06
N LYS A 17 3.64 -18.99 16.70
CA LYS A 17 2.25 -19.47 16.75
C LYS A 17 2.07 -20.52 15.67
N GLU A 18 1.51 -21.68 16.03
CA GLU A 18 1.03 -22.67 15.06
C GLU A 18 0.04 -21.97 14.12
N LYS A 19 0.31 -22.07 12.81
CA LYS A 19 -0.49 -21.41 11.77
C LYS A 19 -1.85 -22.11 11.64
N GLU A 20 -2.88 -21.54 12.27
CA GLU A 20 -4.21 -21.49 11.68
C GLU A 20 -4.53 -20.02 11.34
N ASN A 21 -4.42 -19.70 10.03
CA ASN A 21 -4.94 -18.51 9.35
C ASN A 21 -4.87 -17.16 10.09
N SER A 22 -3.65 -16.68 10.36
CA SER A 22 -3.40 -15.26 10.63
C SER A 22 -2.21 -14.78 9.80
N THR A 23 -2.49 -14.11 8.69
CA THR A 23 -1.51 -13.35 7.90
C THR A 23 -1.70 -11.86 8.19
N CYS A 24 -1.36 -11.44 9.41
CA CYS A 24 -0.86 -10.08 9.57
C CYS A 24 0.65 -10.15 9.30
N PHE A 25 1.16 -9.27 8.44
CA PHE A 25 2.59 -9.16 8.11
C PHE A 25 3.35 -8.63 9.35
N GLN A 26 3.41 -9.45 10.39
CA GLN A 26 4.46 -9.34 11.39
C GLN A 26 5.71 -9.66 10.60
N VAL A 27 6.64 -8.71 10.51
CA VAL A 27 7.99 -8.94 9.97
C VAL A 27 8.50 -10.23 10.63
N LEU A 28 8.60 -11.31 9.84
CA LEU A 28 9.00 -12.64 10.34
C LEU A 28 10.51 -12.82 10.29
N ASP A 29 11.22 -11.87 9.68
CA ASP A 29 12.64 -11.87 9.40
C ASP A 29 13.33 -10.62 9.97
N CYS A 30 14.52 -10.79 10.55
CA CYS A 30 15.27 -9.65 11.02
C CYS A 30 15.96 -8.96 9.84
N ALA A 31 15.55 -7.73 9.50
CA ALA A 31 16.12 -6.97 8.39
C ALA A 31 17.61 -6.56 8.54
N ILE A 32 18.26 -6.93 9.66
CA ILE A 32 19.70 -6.70 9.90
C ILE A 32 20.52 -7.93 9.49
N CYS A 33 20.13 -9.13 9.93
CA CYS A 33 20.83 -10.38 9.61
C CYS A 33 20.19 -11.15 8.44
N LEU A 34 18.99 -10.75 8.01
CA LEU A 34 18.17 -11.38 6.97
C LEU A 34 17.77 -12.83 7.29
N GLU A 35 17.75 -13.21 8.56
CA GLU A 35 17.26 -14.52 9.02
C GLU A 35 15.87 -14.42 9.63
N ASP A 36 15.07 -15.48 9.48
CA ASP A 36 13.78 -15.65 10.14
C ASP A 36 13.93 -15.69 11.67
N PHE A 37 12.92 -15.18 12.38
CA PHE A 37 12.80 -15.35 13.83
C PHE A 37 12.47 -16.81 14.18
N LYS A 38 13.23 -17.37 15.11
CA LYS A 38 13.04 -18.74 15.62
C LYS A 38 12.39 -18.70 17.00
N MET A 39 11.63 -19.73 17.32
CA MET A 39 10.95 -19.86 18.61
C MET A 39 11.95 -19.72 19.77
N GLY A 40 11.66 -18.82 20.72
CA GLY A 40 12.49 -18.52 21.88
C GLY A 40 13.59 -17.50 21.63
N GLU A 41 13.75 -16.98 20.41
CA GLU A 41 14.71 -15.90 20.15
C GLU A 41 14.23 -14.58 20.74
N LYS A 42 15.17 -13.80 21.30
CA LYS A 42 14.86 -12.51 21.93
C LYS A 42 14.79 -11.42 20.87
N CYS A 43 13.62 -10.81 20.73
CA CYS A 43 13.37 -9.75 19.78
C CYS A 43 13.18 -8.41 20.48
N ARG A 44 13.59 -7.33 19.81
CA ARG A 44 13.39 -5.96 20.26
C ARG A 44 12.47 -5.21 19.32
N LEU A 45 11.49 -4.54 19.91
CA LEU A 45 10.47 -3.77 19.22
C LEU A 45 10.76 -2.27 19.39
N LEU A 46 10.89 -1.55 18.27
CA LEU A 46 11.04 -0.10 18.34
C LEU A 46 9.69 0.56 18.64
N PRO A 47 9.57 1.38 19.69
CA PRO A 47 8.27 1.81 20.21
C PRO A 47 7.51 2.73 19.27
N LEU A 48 8.21 3.56 18.49
CA LEU A 48 7.60 4.56 17.60
C LEU A 48 7.13 3.99 16.26
N CYS A 49 7.84 3.02 15.70
CA CYS A 49 7.56 2.47 14.36
C CYS A 49 7.14 1.00 14.37
N LYS A 50 7.17 0.33 15.53
CA LYS A 50 6.78 -1.06 15.73
C LYS A 50 7.51 -2.09 14.85
N HIS A 51 8.69 -1.75 14.33
CA HIS A 51 9.55 -2.72 13.66
C HIS A 51 10.28 -3.58 14.69
N SER A 52 10.33 -4.89 14.41
CA SER A 52 10.98 -5.90 15.23
C SER A 52 12.28 -6.38 14.60
N PHE A 53 13.27 -6.68 15.44
CA PHE A 53 14.58 -7.21 15.07
C PHE A 53 15.05 -8.18 16.17
N HIS A 54 16.06 -9.01 15.90
CA HIS A 54 16.78 -9.67 16.99
C HIS A 54 17.36 -8.61 17.91
N ALA A 55 17.24 -8.79 19.22
CA ALA A 55 17.73 -7.84 20.21
C ALA A 55 19.21 -7.55 19.98
N GLU A 56 20.03 -8.57 19.81
CA GLU A 56 21.48 -8.42 19.58
C GLU A 56 21.81 -7.63 18.29
N CYS A 57 21.06 -7.90 17.22
CA CYS A 57 21.26 -7.24 15.93
C CYS A 57 20.96 -5.75 16.01
N VAL A 58 19.80 -5.38 16.57
CA VAL A 58 19.40 -3.98 16.62
C VAL A 58 20.10 -3.21 17.73
N ASP A 59 20.50 -3.86 18.83
CA ASP A 59 21.25 -3.20 19.90
C ASP A 59 22.58 -2.69 19.39
N SER A 60 23.33 -3.56 18.69
CA SER A 60 24.58 -3.20 18.03
C SER A 60 24.42 -2.08 17.01
N TRP A 61 23.27 -2.01 16.34
CA TRP A 61 22.94 -0.95 15.39
C TRP A 61 22.66 0.38 16.10
N LEU A 62 21.83 0.40 17.14
CA LEU A 62 21.35 1.60 17.83
C LEU A 62 22.43 2.33 18.64
N LEU A 63 23.49 1.63 19.03
CA LEU A 63 24.67 2.25 19.62
C LEU A 63 25.35 3.22 18.66
N ARG A 64 25.35 2.91 17.35
CA ARG A 64 25.95 3.76 16.30
C ARG A 64 24.93 4.67 15.62
N ASN A 65 23.72 4.19 15.39
CA ASN A 65 22.68 4.87 14.63
C ASN A 65 21.35 4.80 15.40
N PRO A 66 20.93 5.87 16.11
CA PRO A 66 19.73 5.86 16.95
C PRO A 66 18.42 5.94 16.15
N ILE A 67 18.37 5.28 15.00
CA ILE A 67 17.27 5.27 14.04
C ILE A 67 16.97 3.85 13.58
N CYS A 68 15.70 3.58 13.28
CA CYS A 68 15.24 2.30 12.76
C CYS A 68 15.93 1.96 11.42
N PRO A 69 16.52 0.76 11.26
CA PRO A 69 17.09 0.32 9.98
C PRO A 69 16.11 0.31 8.80
N VAL A 70 14.81 0.11 9.09
CA VAL A 70 13.77 -0.04 8.06
C VAL A 70 13.18 1.30 7.66
N CYS A 71 12.68 2.09 8.61
CA CYS A 71 11.93 3.32 8.31
C CYS A 71 12.64 4.62 8.73
N ARG A 72 13.83 4.52 9.34
CA ARG A 72 14.63 5.66 9.83
C ARG A 72 13.95 6.53 10.90
N THR A 73 12.81 6.11 11.46
CA THR A 73 12.21 6.72 12.65
C THR A 73 13.18 6.58 13.83
N GLY A 74 13.30 7.63 14.66
CA GLY A 74 14.13 7.60 15.87
C GLY A 74 13.74 6.44 16.78
N ALA A 75 14.73 5.81 17.42
CA ALA A 75 14.49 4.67 18.31
C ALA A 75 14.13 5.08 19.75
N GLY A 76 14.18 6.36 20.08
CA GLY A 76 13.86 6.87 21.42
C GLY A 76 12.38 6.69 21.81
N SER A 77 12.13 6.46 23.09
CA SER A 77 10.80 6.63 23.69
C SER A 77 10.51 8.12 23.79
N GLY A 78 9.37 8.58 23.28
CA GLY A 78 9.04 10.00 23.26
C GLY A 78 8.98 10.61 24.66
N GLU A 79 9.97 11.44 24.98
CA GLU A 79 9.89 12.55 25.93
C GLU A 79 10.62 13.77 25.33
N SER A 80 9.85 14.86 25.16
CA SER A 80 10.18 16.27 24.89
C SER A 80 11.21 16.67 23.81
N GLU A 81 10.73 17.48 22.86
CA GLU A 81 11.50 18.43 22.06
C GLU A 81 12.32 19.37 22.96
N SER A 82 13.61 19.09 23.13
CA SER A 82 14.70 20.06 23.33
C SER A 82 16.00 19.26 23.44
N ASP A 83 17.11 19.81 22.93
CA ASP A 83 18.49 19.29 23.03
C ASP A 83 19.17 18.76 21.74
N LEU A 84 18.54 18.89 20.57
CA LEU A 84 19.24 18.69 19.28
C LEU A 84 20.12 19.88 18.84
N ALA A 85 20.50 20.78 19.75
CA ALA A 85 21.20 22.03 19.43
C ALA A 85 22.63 22.19 19.99
N SER A 86 23.24 21.17 20.62
CA SER A 86 24.50 21.39 21.36
C SER A 86 25.70 20.49 21.03
N LEU A 87 25.70 19.73 19.93
CA LEU A 87 26.91 19.02 19.47
C LEU A 87 27.31 19.42 18.04
N SER A 88 27.58 20.71 17.82
CA SER A 88 28.33 21.16 16.65
C SER A 88 29.26 22.35 16.93
N SER A 89 30.26 22.12 17.78
CA SER A 89 31.55 22.82 17.74
C SER A 89 32.55 21.84 18.36
N GLU A 90 33.50 21.23 17.65
CA GLU A 90 34.73 21.91 17.24
C GLU A 90 35.53 21.22 16.10
N SER A 91 35.05 20.16 15.43
CA SER A 91 35.96 19.29 14.63
C SER A 91 35.98 19.42 13.09
N MET A 92 35.34 20.40 12.44
CA MET A 92 35.45 20.54 10.97
C MET A 92 36.16 21.82 10.53
N LYS A 93 37.48 21.88 10.75
CA LYS A 93 38.40 22.75 10.00
C LYS A 93 39.49 21.89 9.35
N LYS A 94 39.19 21.35 8.16
CA LYS A 94 40.09 20.97 7.04
C LYS A 94 39.54 19.76 6.27
N ALA A 95 38.68 20.00 5.29
CA ALA A 95 38.46 19.15 4.10
C ALA A 95 37.43 19.85 3.20
N THR A 96 37.84 20.95 2.60
CA THR A 96 37.03 21.77 1.69
C THR A 96 36.79 21.05 0.36
N ASN A 97 35.63 21.32 -0.23
CA ASN A 97 35.18 21.02 -1.60
C ASN A 97 34.72 19.58 -1.88
N VAL A 98 35.43 18.52 -1.49
CA VAL A 98 35.02 17.14 -1.83
C VAL A 98 33.72 16.75 -1.13
N TRP A 99 33.59 17.09 0.15
CA TRP A 99 32.38 16.81 0.93
C TRP A 99 31.17 17.62 0.48
N VAL A 100 31.38 18.84 -0.05
CA VAL A 100 30.29 19.67 -0.60
C VAL A 100 29.76 19.08 -1.89
N PHE A 101 30.62 18.57 -2.79
CA PHE A 101 30.18 17.89 -4.01
C PHE A 101 29.51 16.55 -3.71
N ILE A 102 30.03 15.77 -2.75
CA ILE A 102 29.39 14.52 -2.29
C ILE A 102 28.05 14.84 -1.63
N PHE A 103 27.94 15.91 -0.86
CA PHE A 103 26.67 16.35 -0.26
C PHE A 103 25.70 16.86 -1.33
N ILE A 104 26.15 17.58 -2.36
CA ILE A 104 25.29 18.01 -3.49
C ILE A 104 24.81 16.79 -4.30
N ILE A 105 25.66 15.78 -4.53
CA ILE A 105 25.25 14.55 -5.21
C ILE A 105 24.30 13.74 -4.32
N ILE A 106 24.56 13.60 -3.02
CA ILE A 106 23.68 12.93 -2.06
C ILE A 106 22.36 13.67 -1.90
N VAL A 107 22.35 15.01 -1.90
CA VAL A 107 21.13 15.83 -1.84
C VAL A 107 20.35 15.70 -3.16
N ASN A 108 21.00 15.68 -4.32
CA ASN A 108 20.33 15.42 -5.60
C ASN A 108 19.77 13.99 -5.67
N VAL A 109 20.51 12.98 -5.18
CA VAL A 109 20.06 11.58 -5.12
C VAL A 109 18.95 11.38 -4.06
N ALA A 110 19.03 12.06 -2.91
CA ALA A 110 18.01 12.04 -1.86
C ALA A 110 16.74 12.82 -2.23
N PHE A 111 16.85 13.89 -3.02
CA PHE A 111 15.70 14.55 -3.64
C PHE A 111 15.10 13.74 -4.79
N SER A 112 15.85 12.79 -5.35
CA SER A 112 15.37 11.93 -6.45
C SER A 112 14.56 10.71 -5.98
N GLN A 113 14.45 10.44 -4.67
CA GLN A 113 13.81 9.21 -4.16
C GLN A 113 12.67 9.44 -3.14
N LYS A 114 12.02 10.62 -3.15
CA LYS A 114 10.83 10.86 -2.30
C LYS A 114 9.49 10.68 -3.04
N THR A 115 9.46 9.92 -4.15
CA THR A 115 8.35 9.93 -5.12
C THR A 115 7.81 8.55 -5.54
N ASN A 116 8.25 7.46 -4.93
CA ASN A 116 7.91 6.14 -5.49
C ASN A 116 6.56 5.66 -4.93
N CYS A 117 5.56 5.67 -5.80
CA CYS A 117 4.33 4.90 -5.61
C CYS A 117 4.70 3.42 -5.41
N THR A 118 4.12 2.78 -4.40
CA THR A 118 4.38 1.37 -4.10
C THR A 118 3.61 0.41 -5.02
N LEU A 119 2.70 0.92 -5.85
CA LEU A 119 2.13 0.17 -6.97
C LEU A 119 3.13 0.26 -8.13
N ASP A 120 3.70 -0.88 -8.52
CA ASP A 120 4.48 -0.99 -9.75
C ASP A 120 3.52 -1.10 -10.93
N PHE A 121 3.21 0.05 -11.55
CA PHE A 121 2.43 0.10 -12.79
C PHE A 121 3.17 0.94 -13.81
N GLU A 122 3.49 0.34 -14.95
CA GLU A 122 3.98 1.09 -16.10
C GLU A 122 2.84 1.93 -16.65
N PHE A 123 2.99 3.25 -16.56
CA PHE A 123 2.24 4.16 -17.42
C PHE A 123 2.77 3.95 -18.84
N LYS A 124 2.25 2.92 -19.54
CA LYS A 124 2.39 2.85 -21.00
C LYS A 124 1.66 4.09 -21.51
N GLY A 125 2.45 5.16 -21.70
CA GLY A 125 1.98 6.47 -22.08
C GLY A 125 0.97 6.31 -23.18
N ALA A 126 -0.18 6.96 -23.00
CA ALA A 126 -1.32 6.93 -23.91
C ALA A 126 -0.83 6.77 -25.36
N SER A 127 -0.86 5.53 -25.86
CA SER A 127 -0.89 5.33 -27.28
C SER A 127 -2.11 6.08 -27.75
N ASN A 128 -1.99 6.85 -28.83
CA ASN A 128 -3.08 7.53 -29.53
C ASN A 128 -4.08 6.49 -30.11
N SER A 129 -4.63 5.61 -29.28
CA SER A 129 -5.72 4.72 -29.61
C SER A 129 -7.01 5.39 -29.15
N SER A 130 -7.71 5.94 -30.11
CA SER A 130 -8.99 6.62 -30.07
C SER A 130 -10.18 5.70 -29.69
N ASN A 131 -9.98 4.75 -28.79
CA ASN A 131 -11.06 3.96 -28.21
C ASN A 131 -11.16 4.32 -26.73
N GLU A 132 -11.96 5.35 -26.48
CA GLU A 132 -12.29 5.89 -25.17
C GLU A 132 -13.06 4.82 -24.37
N ASN A 133 -12.44 4.34 -23.29
CA ASN A 133 -13.04 3.35 -22.39
C ASN A 133 -13.88 4.04 -21.33
N GLY A 134 -14.98 3.41 -20.92
CA GLY A 134 -16.05 4.05 -20.19
C GLY A 134 -15.69 4.63 -18.83
N ASP A 135 -16.57 5.53 -18.39
CA ASP A 135 -16.45 6.36 -17.19
C ASP A 135 -16.83 5.63 -15.89
N TRP A 136 -17.04 4.31 -15.96
CA TRP A 136 -17.48 3.46 -14.85
C TRP A 136 -18.81 3.92 -14.25
N GLY A 137 -19.77 4.28 -15.11
CA GLY A 137 -21.11 4.70 -14.70
C GLY A 137 -21.09 6.10 -14.07
N GLY A 138 -20.25 6.99 -14.60
CA GLY A 138 -20.05 8.35 -14.08
C GLY A 138 -19.16 8.45 -12.83
N PHE A 139 -18.54 7.35 -12.40
CA PHE A 139 -17.58 7.39 -11.28
C PHE A 139 -16.38 8.28 -11.62
N LEU A 140 -15.83 8.11 -12.83
CA LEU A 140 -14.80 8.96 -13.38
C LEU A 140 -15.41 10.23 -13.96
N ASN A 141 -14.71 11.35 -13.80
CA ASN A 141 -15.22 12.63 -14.31
C ASN A 141 -15.13 12.75 -15.84
N GLN A 142 -14.29 11.94 -16.49
CA GLN A 142 -13.97 12.03 -17.92
C GLN A 142 -13.70 10.63 -18.51
N ASN A 143 -14.23 10.36 -19.70
CA ASN A 143 -14.14 9.04 -20.36
C ASN A 143 -12.69 8.61 -20.65
N HIS A 144 -11.80 9.54 -21.03
CA HIS A 144 -10.40 9.18 -21.32
C HIS A 144 -9.59 8.71 -20.09
N CYS A 145 -10.19 8.76 -18.90
CA CYS A 145 -9.60 8.22 -17.68
C CYS A 145 -9.80 6.70 -17.54
N GLY A 146 -10.73 6.09 -18.28
CA GLY A 146 -11.11 4.68 -18.11
C GLY A 146 -9.93 3.71 -18.26
N THR A 147 -9.10 3.85 -19.30
CA THR A 147 -7.94 2.97 -19.52
C THR A 147 -6.90 3.07 -18.40
N THR A 148 -6.62 4.28 -17.93
CA THR A 148 -5.69 4.51 -16.82
C THR A 148 -6.25 4.00 -15.51
N PHE A 149 -7.54 4.17 -15.28
CA PHE A 149 -8.21 3.64 -14.10
C PHE A 149 -8.23 2.10 -14.07
N ASN A 150 -8.44 1.45 -15.22
CA ASN A 150 -8.33 0.00 -15.34
C ASN A 150 -6.91 -0.48 -14.97
N GLY A 151 -5.88 0.18 -15.47
CA GLY A 151 -4.48 -0.12 -15.10
C GLY A 151 -4.23 0.10 -13.61
N TYR A 152 -4.83 1.14 -13.03
CA TYR A 152 -4.76 1.43 -11.61
C TYR A 152 -5.38 0.32 -10.75
N LEU A 153 -6.61 -0.09 -11.07
CA LEU A 153 -7.31 -1.20 -10.40
C LEU A 153 -6.54 -2.53 -10.51
N LYS A 154 -5.94 -2.80 -11.69
CA LYS A 154 -5.10 -4.00 -11.88
C LYS A 154 -3.91 -3.98 -10.92
N ALA A 155 -3.21 -2.85 -10.82
CA ALA A 155 -2.06 -2.70 -9.94
C ALA A 155 -2.44 -2.87 -8.46
N LEU A 156 -3.60 -2.35 -8.05
CA LEU A 156 -4.16 -2.60 -6.73
C LEU A 156 -4.41 -4.09 -6.51
N GLY A 157 -5.01 -4.80 -7.47
CA GLY A 157 -5.26 -6.24 -7.38
C GLY A 157 -3.98 -7.07 -7.26
N VAL A 158 -2.96 -6.76 -8.07
CA VAL A 158 -1.63 -7.41 -7.99
C VAL A 158 -1.03 -7.20 -6.60
N ARG A 159 -1.09 -5.99 -6.07
CA ARG A 159 -0.56 -5.71 -4.75
C ARG A 159 -1.36 -6.38 -3.64
N ALA A 160 -2.69 -6.40 -3.76
CA ALA A 160 -3.57 -7.09 -2.84
C ALA A 160 -3.30 -8.60 -2.80
N ASN A 161 -2.93 -9.20 -3.93
CA ASN A 161 -2.48 -10.59 -3.97
C ASN A 161 -1.19 -10.82 -3.17
N GLN A 162 -0.27 -9.84 -3.20
CA GLN A 162 1.02 -9.94 -2.50
C GLN A 162 0.91 -9.66 -1.00
N THR A 163 0.05 -8.74 -0.58
CA THR A 163 0.03 -8.25 0.81
C THR A 163 -1.23 -8.61 1.59
N GLY A 164 -2.33 -8.97 0.91
CA GLY A 164 -3.66 -9.17 1.50
C GLY A 164 -4.46 -7.89 1.75
N PHE A 165 -3.93 -6.70 1.42
CA PHE A 165 -4.62 -5.41 1.60
C PHE A 165 -5.09 -4.84 0.26
N ILE A 166 -6.28 -4.23 0.20
CA ILE A 166 -6.89 -3.75 -1.04
C ILE A 166 -6.35 -2.36 -1.45
N PHE A 167 -5.76 -1.62 -0.51
CA PHE A 167 -5.15 -0.30 -0.70
C PHE A 167 -6.07 0.75 -1.31
N LEU A 168 -7.31 0.88 -0.81
CA LEU A 168 -8.26 1.90 -1.28
C LEU A 168 -8.24 3.20 -0.47
N ASP A 169 -7.63 3.24 0.71
CA ASP A 169 -7.64 4.44 1.56
C ASP A 169 -6.70 5.56 1.06
N SER A 170 -7.02 6.79 1.46
CA SER A 170 -6.26 7.98 1.06
C SER A 170 -4.82 7.99 1.56
N SER A 171 -4.54 7.45 2.74
CA SER A 171 -3.18 7.45 3.31
C SER A 171 -2.24 6.59 2.47
N GLU A 172 -2.75 5.48 1.93
CA GLU A 172 -2.02 4.54 1.10
C GLU A 172 -1.91 5.01 -0.37
N GLN A 173 -2.96 5.65 -0.90
CA GLN A 173 -2.99 6.07 -2.30
C GLN A 173 -2.43 7.46 -2.59
N THR A 174 -2.27 8.35 -1.60
CA THR A 174 -1.86 9.76 -1.79
C THR A 174 -0.62 9.90 -2.68
N ARG A 175 0.39 9.05 -2.50
CA ARG A 175 1.64 9.11 -3.29
C ARG A 175 1.46 8.61 -4.72
N CYS A 176 0.63 7.59 -4.92
CA CYS A 176 0.32 7.04 -6.24
C CYS A 176 -0.53 7.99 -7.07
N LEU A 177 -1.54 8.61 -6.46
CA LEU A 177 -2.38 9.63 -7.09
C LEU A 177 -1.55 10.85 -7.51
N ASN A 178 -0.62 11.31 -6.66
CA ASN A 178 0.29 12.41 -6.98
C ASN A 178 1.24 12.10 -8.16
N SER A 179 1.69 10.84 -8.28
CA SER A 179 2.57 10.39 -9.38
C SER A 179 1.83 10.38 -10.73
N MET A 180 0.54 10.07 -10.73
CA MET A 180 -0.26 9.94 -11.95
C MET A 180 -0.56 11.27 -12.67
N LYS A 181 -0.33 12.44 -12.06
CA LYS A 181 -0.53 13.79 -12.65
C LYS A 181 -1.80 13.93 -13.52
N ARG A 182 -2.89 13.24 -13.18
CA ARG A 182 -4.19 13.35 -13.85
C ARG A 182 -5.18 14.00 -12.90
N PHE A 183 -4.91 15.28 -12.63
CA PHE A 183 -5.86 16.14 -11.91
C PHE A 183 -7.20 16.12 -12.67
N GLY A 184 -8.26 15.67 -12.01
CA GLY A 184 -9.61 15.74 -12.55
C GLY A 184 -10.18 14.46 -13.13
N CYS A 185 -9.55 13.30 -12.97
CA CYS A 185 -10.16 12.02 -13.35
C CYS A 185 -11.19 11.47 -12.34
N GLY A 186 -11.24 11.97 -11.10
CA GLY A 186 -12.21 11.52 -10.10
C GLY A 186 -11.78 10.26 -9.34
N MET A 187 -10.55 9.77 -9.55
CA MET A 187 -10.03 8.56 -8.90
C MET A 187 -9.85 8.75 -7.39
N GLU A 188 -9.66 10.00 -6.96
CA GLU A 188 -9.65 10.41 -5.55
C GLU A 188 -10.93 10.03 -4.79
N LYS A 189 -12.05 9.79 -5.48
CA LYS A 189 -13.30 9.30 -4.88
C LYS A 189 -13.19 7.88 -4.32
N LEU A 190 -12.20 7.09 -4.74
CA LEU A 190 -11.91 5.79 -4.08
C LEU A 190 -11.36 5.98 -2.67
N THR A 191 -10.76 7.15 -2.41
CA THR A 191 -9.96 7.43 -1.22
C THR A 191 -10.65 8.36 -0.22
N SER A 192 -11.87 8.82 -0.52
CA SER A 192 -12.62 9.76 0.32
C SER A 192 -13.08 9.16 1.65
N GLY A 193 -13.06 7.84 1.81
CA GLY A 193 -13.43 7.13 3.03
C GLY A 193 -12.23 6.57 3.80
N GLY A 194 -12.15 6.87 5.10
CA GLY A 194 -11.25 6.20 6.04
C GLY A 194 -11.98 5.25 7.01
N GLU A 195 -13.21 4.86 6.65
CA GLU A 195 -14.01 3.85 7.33
C GLU A 195 -14.84 3.08 6.29
N GLY A 196 -15.05 1.78 6.50
CA GLY A 196 -15.88 0.93 5.63
C GLY A 196 -15.06 0.11 4.64
N CYS A 197 -15.58 -0.10 3.43
CA CYS A 197 -14.95 -0.98 2.43
C CYS A 197 -13.60 -0.50 1.89
N SER A 198 -13.25 0.78 2.09
CA SER A 198 -11.94 1.32 1.68
C SER A 198 -10.78 0.76 2.52
N ASP A 199 -11.04 0.40 3.78
CA ASP A 199 -10.04 -0.17 4.70
C ASP A 199 -10.03 -1.71 4.73
N TYR A 200 -10.84 -2.34 3.89
CA TYR A 200 -10.95 -3.80 3.89
C TYR A 200 -9.65 -4.45 3.40
N SER A 201 -9.25 -5.51 4.09
CA SER A 201 -8.35 -6.52 3.53
C SER A 201 -9.10 -7.44 2.56
N THR A 202 -8.38 -8.25 1.79
CA THR A 202 -9.01 -9.31 0.99
C THR A 202 -9.77 -10.31 1.86
N ALA A 203 -9.31 -10.54 3.09
CA ALA A 203 -9.99 -11.38 4.08
C ALA A 203 -11.28 -10.72 4.59
N ASP A 204 -11.30 -9.40 4.80
CA ASP A 204 -12.51 -8.67 5.16
C ASP A 204 -13.56 -8.76 4.06
N VAL A 205 -13.16 -8.61 2.80
CA VAL A 205 -14.06 -8.80 1.64
C VAL A 205 -14.59 -10.22 1.59
N GLU A 206 -13.75 -11.23 1.78
CA GLU A 206 -14.21 -12.63 1.79
C GLU A 206 -15.20 -12.90 2.93
N GLN A 207 -14.93 -12.36 4.12
CA GLN A 207 -15.78 -12.57 5.29
C GLN A 207 -17.11 -11.82 5.19
N LYS A 208 -17.09 -10.57 4.73
CA LYS A 208 -18.24 -9.64 4.79
C LYS A 208 -19.01 -9.55 3.48
N LEU A 209 -18.33 -9.77 2.35
CA LEU A 209 -18.86 -9.64 0.98
C LEU A 209 -18.56 -10.89 0.13
N GLY A 210 -18.34 -12.06 0.76
CA GLY A 210 -17.93 -13.28 0.07
C GLY A 210 -18.97 -13.80 -0.94
N ASN A 211 -20.26 -13.57 -0.70
CA ASN A 211 -21.32 -13.96 -1.62
C ASN A 211 -21.29 -13.10 -2.90
N GLU A 212 -21.08 -11.81 -2.73
CA GLU A 212 -20.92 -10.81 -3.78
C GLU A 212 -19.67 -11.11 -4.61
N LEU A 213 -18.55 -11.40 -3.95
CA LEU A 213 -17.29 -11.80 -4.59
C LEU A 213 -17.45 -13.06 -5.43
N ARG A 214 -18.10 -14.10 -4.88
CA ARG A 214 -18.35 -15.36 -5.59
C ARG A 214 -19.32 -15.17 -6.75
N SER A 215 -20.42 -14.44 -6.52
CA SER A 215 -21.39 -14.08 -7.56
C SER A 215 -20.73 -13.33 -8.71
N LEU A 216 -19.89 -12.34 -8.42
CA LEU A 216 -19.16 -11.60 -9.44
C LEU A 216 -18.17 -12.51 -10.19
N SER A 217 -17.41 -13.34 -9.46
CA SER A 217 -16.45 -14.27 -10.06
C SER A 217 -17.09 -15.26 -11.03
N GLU A 218 -18.24 -15.83 -10.66
CA GLU A 218 -18.99 -16.80 -11.46
C GLU A 218 -19.65 -16.14 -12.67
N ASN A 219 -20.34 -15.01 -12.46
CA ASN A 219 -21.11 -14.35 -13.51
C ASN A 219 -20.26 -13.59 -14.53
N CYS A 220 -18.99 -13.31 -14.21
CA CYS A 220 -18.04 -12.74 -15.15
C CYS A 220 -17.07 -13.77 -15.79
N ARG A 221 -17.31 -15.08 -15.60
CA ARG A 221 -16.41 -16.14 -16.11
C ARG A 221 -16.53 -16.36 -17.62
N PHE A 222 -17.74 -16.30 -18.19
CA PHE A 222 -17.97 -16.59 -19.61
C PHE A 222 -19.17 -15.82 -20.22
N ALA A 223 -18.89 -15.05 -21.28
CA ALA A 223 -19.76 -14.75 -22.43
C ALA A 223 -20.93 -13.76 -22.36
N SER A 224 -21.37 -13.23 -21.20
CA SER A 224 -22.37 -12.13 -21.23
C SER A 224 -22.08 -11.04 -20.21
N CYS A 225 -21.90 -9.81 -20.72
CA CYS A 225 -21.63 -8.67 -19.86
C CYS A 225 -22.83 -8.33 -18.95
N GLY A 226 -24.07 -8.63 -19.39
CA GLY A 226 -25.27 -8.32 -18.61
C GLY A 226 -25.38 -9.06 -17.27
N SER A 227 -24.93 -10.31 -17.15
CA SER A 227 -24.93 -11.00 -15.84
C SER A 227 -23.81 -10.49 -14.95
N CYS A 228 -22.64 -10.20 -15.52
CA CYS A 228 -21.51 -9.60 -14.81
C CYS A 228 -21.87 -8.22 -14.23
N VAL A 229 -22.49 -7.35 -15.04
CA VAL A 229 -22.96 -6.02 -14.62
C VAL A 229 -24.05 -6.11 -13.55
N ARG A 230 -25.01 -7.04 -13.66
CA ARG A 230 -26.02 -7.24 -12.61
C ARG A 230 -25.41 -7.71 -11.28
N SER A 231 -24.43 -8.61 -11.33
CA SER A 231 -23.69 -9.00 -10.12
C SER A 231 -22.94 -7.82 -9.51
N TRP A 232 -22.27 -7.00 -10.33
CA TRP A 232 -21.66 -5.75 -9.90
C TRP A 232 -22.67 -4.79 -9.26
N GLU A 233 -23.85 -4.63 -9.88
CA GLU A 233 -24.96 -3.81 -9.39
C GLU A 233 -25.55 -4.27 -8.07
N SER A 234 -25.51 -5.58 -7.79
CA SER A 234 -26.04 -6.14 -6.57
C SER A 234 -25.15 -5.92 -5.35
N ILE A 235 -23.88 -5.54 -5.54
CA ILE A 235 -22.94 -5.30 -4.44
C ILE A 235 -23.36 -4.02 -3.73
N ASN A 236 -23.83 -4.17 -2.49
CA ASN A 236 -24.22 -3.07 -1.65
C ASN A 236 -23.72 -3.29 -0.22
N GLY A 237 -22.58 -2.70 0.10
CA GLY A 237 -21.94 -2.85 1.42
C GLY A 237 -22.01 -1.61 2.31
N GLY A 238 -22.72 -0.55 1.88
CA GLY A 238 -22.67 0.76 2.52
C GLY A 238 -24.02 1.41 2.79
N SER A 239 -23.98 2.48 3.57
CA SER A 239 -25.12 3.32 3.96
C SER A 239 -25.63 4.24 2.85
N ASN A 240 -24.75 4.56 1.88
CA ASN A 240 -25.05 5.46 0.77
C ASN A 240 -24.37 4.99 -0.53
N LEU A 241 -24.66 5.70 -1.63
CA LEU A 241 -24.20 5.34 -2.98
C LEU A 241 -22.67 5.40 -3.13
N GLU A 242 -22.00 6.35 -2.48
CA GLU A 242 -20.54 6.49 -2.54
C GLU A 242 -19.85 5.31 -1.85
N GLU A 243 -20.32 4.94 -0.66
CA GLU A 243 -19.82 3.78 0.09
C GLU A 243 -20.10 2.47 -0.66
N SER A 244 -21.28 2.34 -1.28
CA SER A 244 -21.63 1.19 -2.13
C SER A 244 -20.67 1.04 -3.31
N MET A 245 -20.26 2.15 -3.94
CA MET A 245 -19.25 2.18 -5.00
C MET A 245 -17.88 1.75 -4.51
N ILE A 246 -17.44 2.25 -3.34
CA ILE A 246 -16.18 1.81 -2.74
C ILE A 246 -16.21 0.30 -2.48
N CYS A 247 -17.31 -0.24 -1.95
CA CYS A 247 -17.46 -1.69 -1.74
C CYS A 247 -17.39 -2.50 -3.04
N ARG A 248 -17.97 -2.00 -4.13
CA ARG A 248 -17.86 -2.64 -5.45
C ARG A 248 -16.41 -2.71 -5.92
N PHE A 249 -15.66 -1.61 -5.79
CA PHE A 249 -14.25 -1.61 -6.12
C PHE A 249 -13.42 -2.50 -5.19
N ALA A 250 -13.74 -2.57 -3.89
CA ALA A 250 -13.09 -3.50 -2.97
C ALA A 250 -13.28 -4.96 -3.37
N VAL A 251 -14.51 -5.35 -3.75
CA VAL A 251 -14.82 -6.68 -4.27
C VAL A 251 -14.07 -6.94 -5.58
N LEU A 252 -14.02 -5.98 -6.50
CA LEU A 252 -13.34 -6.16 -7.79
C LEU A 252 -11.82 -6.24 -7.66
N VAL A 253 -11.21 -5.44 -6.79
CA VAL A 253 -9.77 -5.54 -6.50
C VAL A 253 -9.46 -6.88 -5.84
N SER A 254 -10.32 -7.37 -4.94
CA SER A 254 -10.19 -8.72 -4.36
C SER A 254 -10.38 -9.83 -5.41
N LEU A 255 -11.32 -9.68 -6.34
CA LEU A 255 -11.47 -10.62 -7.46
C LEU A 255 -10.21 -10.63 -8.34
N THR A 256 -9.66 -9.45 -8.59
CA THR A 256 -8.43 -9.27 -9.37
C THR A 256 -7.24 -9.93 -8.67
N SER A 257 -7.14 -9.79 -7.35
CA SER A 257 -6.07 -10.41 -6.56
C SER A 257 -6.13 -11.95 -6.60
N LEU A 258 -7.33 -12.53 -6.71
CA LEU A 258 -7.51 -13.97 -6.89
C LEU A 258 -7.22 -14.44 -8.32
N LYS A 259 -7.19 -13.53 -9.31
CA LYS A 259 -7.06 -13.84 -10.75
C LYS A 259 -5.85 -13.18 -11.40
N VAL A 260 -4.81 -12.86 -10.63
CA VAL A 260 -3.61 -12.16 -11.14
C VAL A 260 -2.95 -12.91 -12.31
N GLU A 261 -3.02 -14.23 -12.33
CA GLU A 261 -2.45 -15.06 -13.41
C GLU A 261 -3.31 -15.10 -14.69
N ASP A 262 -4.61 -14.75 -14.59
CA ASP A 262 -5.55 -14.73 -15.72
C ASP A 262 -5.81 -13.29 -16.20
N GLU A 263 -4.75 -12.67 -16.72
CA GLU A 263 -4.79 -11.27 -17.16
C GLU A 263 -5.87 -11.01 -18.21
N GLU A 264 -6.13 -11.99 -19.09
CA GLU A 264 -7.13 -11.87 -20.15
C GLU A 264 -8.55 -11.82 -19.55
N ASN A 265 -8.84 -12.66 -18.54
CA ASN A 265 -10.13 -12.59 -17.86
C ASN A 265 -10.30 -11.28 -17.09
N VAL A 266 -9.28 -10.83 -16.35
CA VAL A 266 -9.31 -9.55 -15.63
C VAL A 266 -9.58 -8.39 -16.59
N GLN A 267 -8.88 -8.34 -17.73
CA GLN A 267 -9.07 -7.31 -18.73
C GLN A 267 -10.50 -7.31 -19.30
N ARG A 268 -11.03 -8.51 -19.63
CA ARG A 268 -12.42 -8.66 -20.11
C ARG A 268 -13.46 -8.20 -19.08
N ILE A 269 -13.21 -8.45 -17.79
CA ILE A 269 -14.08 -7.97 -16.70
C ILE A 269 -14.10 -6.45 -16.67
N TYR A 270 -12.93 -5.82 -16.70
CA TYR A 270 -12.82 -4.36 -16.65
C TYR A 270 -13.46 -3.69 -17.86
N GLU A 271 -13.27 -4.22 -19.06
CA GLU A 271 -13.90 -3.71 -20.29
C GLU A 271 -15.42 -3.85 -20.26
N CYS A 272 -15.93 -4.95 -19.69
CA CYS A 272 -17.36 -5.13 -19.52
C CYS A 272 -17.93 -4.10 -18.55
N LEU A 273 -17.36 -4.01 -17.34
CA LEU A 273 -17.87 -3.14 -16.28
C LEU A 273 -17.72 -1.66 -16.66
N SER A 274 -16.57 -1.23 -17.18
CA SER A 274 -16.33 0.18 -17.51
C SER A 274 -17.33 0.73 -18.51
N ASN A 275 -17.79 -0.10 -19.47
CA ASN A 275 -18.59 0.33 -20.62
C ASN A 275 -20.10 0.10 -20.46
N ASN A 276 -20.53 -0.73 -19.51
CA ASN A 276 -21.93 -1.19 -19.41
C ASN A 276 -22.59 -0.87 -18.06
N THR A 277 -21.86 -0.31 -17.10
CA THR A 277 -22.46 0.18 -15.86
C THR A 277 -23.35 1.40 -16.12
N PRO A 278 -24.58 1.44 -15.60
CA PRO A 278 -25.47 2.59 -15.73
C PRO A 278 -24.87 3.81 -15.02
N VAL A 279 -25.22 5.00 -15.51
CA VAL A 279 -24.80 6.27 -14.90
C VAL A 279 -25.52 6.46 -13.58
N TYR A 280 -24.74 6.61 -12.52
CA TYR A 280 -25.24 6.95 -11.19
C TYR A 280 -25.37 8.48 -11.09
N GLY A 281 -26.61 8.97 -11.17
CA GLY A 281 -26.96 10.40 -11.11
C GLY A 281 -27.04 10.97 -9.71
#